data_AF-A0AAE3FNV1-F1
#
_entry.id   AF-A0AAE3FNV1-F1
#
_cell.length_a   1.000
_cell.length_b   1.000
_cell.length_c   1.000
_cell.angle_alpha   90.00
_cell.angle_beta   90.00
_cell.angle_gamma   90.00
#
_symmetry.space_group_name_H-M   'P 1'
#
loop_
_entity.id
_entity.type
_entity.pdbx_description
1 polymer ?
#
loop_
_entity_poly.entity_id
_entity_poly.type
_entity_poly.pdbx_seq_one_letter_code
_entity_poly.pdbx_strand_id
1 'polypeptide(L)'
;MKVLIVRYSEVGIKGDFTRRKMERLLINNLLASAKRKGCGKVGVVHGEGRIFLYGDVDCLAKSSTMVFGVKSVSPAEELEFTSLDQIAEKAEELWREEVKGRSFAVRVRRLGQHPFSSIDVADAIGSRLVKYGRVNLDSPEVE
;
A
#
# COMPACT_ATOMS: atom_id res chain seq x y z
N MET A 1 -0.64 11.49 2.95
CA MET A 1 -2.12 11.44 2.89
C MET A 1 -2.52 9.99 3.06
N LYS A 2 -3.51 9.71 3.90
CA LYS A 2 -3.96 8.33 4.10
C LYS A 2 -4.67 7.80 2.85
N VAL A 3 -4.29 6.59 2.45
CA VAL A 3 -4.86 5.88 1.30
C VAL A 3 -5.06 4.41 1.65
N LEU A 4 -6.11 3.80 1.11
CA LEU A 4 -6.29 2.35 1.15
C LEU A 4 -5.88 1.75 -0.20
N ILE A 5 -4.87 0.89 -0.18
CA ILE A 5 -4.45 0.12 -1.34
C ILE A 5 -5.26 -1.17 -1.40
N VAL A 6 -6.07 -1.35 -2.44
CA VAL A 6 -6.85 -2.56 -2.70
C VAL A 6 -6.16 -3.39 -3.78
N ARG A 7 -5.82 -4.65 -3.44
CA ARG A 7 -5.21 -5.62 -4.35
C ARG A 7 -6.23 -6.67 -4.77
N TYR A 8 -6.16 -7.12 -6.02
CA TYR A 8 -7.03 -8.14 -6.61
C TYR A 8 -6.19 -9.14 -7.43
N SER A 9 -6.68 -10.37 -7.55
CA SER A 9 -5.89 -11.51 -8.05
C SER A 9 -6.11 -11.83 -9.53
N GLU A 10 -6.06 -10.87 -10.47
CA GLU A 10 -6.36 -11.20 -11.89
C GLU A 10 -5.54 -10.44 -12.94
N VAL A 11 -4.56 -9.63 -12.51
CA VAL A 11 -3.69 -8.80 -13.37
C VAL A 11 -2.78 -9.64 -14.31
N GLY A 12 -2.66 -10.96 -14.11
CA GLY A 12 -1.86 -11.83 -15.00
C GLY A 12 -2.67 -12.74 -15.93
N ILE A 13 -3.98 -12.87 -15.70
CA ILE A 13 -4.78 -13.99 -16.25
C ILE A 13 -5.71 -13.52 -17.37
N LYS A 14 -6.15 -12.25 -17.31
CA LYS A 14 -7.14 -11.70 -18.23
C LYS A 14 -6.49 -10.76 -19.23
N GLY A 15 -6.90 -10.83 -20.49
CA GLY A 15 -6.59 -9.80 -21.49
C GLY A 15 -7.09 -8.42 -21.06
N ASP A 16 -6.49 -7.36 -21.58
CA ASP A 16 -6.68 -5.98 -21.12
C ASP A 16 -8.15 -5.54 -21.07
N PHE A 17 -8.93 -5.89 -22.11
CA PHE A 17 -10.35 -5.55 -22.16
C PHE A 17 -11.15 -6.18 -21.00
N THR A 18 -10.99 -7.49 -20.80
CA THR A 18 -11.71 -8.23 -19.76
C THR A 18 -11.29 -7.76 -18.36
N ARG A 19 -10.01 -7.43 -18.20
CA ARG A 19 -9.47 -6.87 -16.96
C ARG A 19 -10.08 -5.51 -16.62
N ARG A 20 -10.12 -4.58 -17.57
CA ARG A 20 -10.76 -3.26 -17.37
C ARG A 20 -12.23 -3.39 -16.96
N LYS A 21 -12.95 -4.34 -17.57
CA LYS A 21 -14.35 -4.62 -17.20
C LYS A 21 -14.46 -5.15 -15.76
N MET A 22 -13.60 -6.09 -15.37
CA MET A 22 -13.54 -6.64 -14.02
C MET A 22 -13.19 -5.56 -12.99
N GLU A 23 -12.18 -4.75 -13.24
CA GLU A 23 -11.75 -3.64 -12.37
C GLU A 23 -12.87 -2.61 -12.18
N ARG A 24 -13.60 -2.27 -13.25
CA ARG A 24 -14.75 -1.36 -13.16
C ARG A 24 -15.87 -1.92 -12.28
N LEU A 25 -16.18 -3.21 -12.43
CA LEU A 25 -17.16 -3.88 -11.58
C LEU A 25 -16.70 -3.91 -10.11
N LEU A 26 -15.42 -4.19 -9.88
CA LEU A 26 -14.83 -4.20 -8.54
C LEU A 26 -14.92 -2.81 -7.89
N ILE A 27 -14.56 -1.74 -8.61
CA ILE A 27 -14.68 -0.35 -8.13
C ILE A 27 -16.13 -0.02 -7.75
N ASN A 28 -17.09 -0.37 -8.60
CA ASN A 28 -18.51 -0.13 -8.29
C ASN A 28 -18.96 -0.86 -7.02
N ASN A 29 -18.52 -2.11 -6.83
CA ASN A 29 -18.84 -2.89 -5.64
C ASN A 29 -18.18 -2.31 -4.37
N LEU A 30 -16.94 -1.84 -4.47
CA LEU A 30 -16.23 -1.16 -3.37
C LEU A 30 -16.99 0.10 -2.95
N LEU A 31 -17.41 0.93 -3.90
CA LEU A 31 -18.18 2.14 -3.63
C LEU A 31 -19.56 1.83 -3.05
N ALA A 32 -20.25 0.81 -3.55
CA ALA A 32 -21.54 0.38 -2.99
C ALA A 32 -21.40 -0.12 -1.54
N SER A 33 -20.35 -0.90 -1.25
CA SER A 33 -20.06 -1.38 0.11
C SER A 33 -19.74 -0.22 1.05
N ALA A 34 -18.87 0.71 0.63
CA ALA A 34 -18.52 1.90 1.41
C ALA A 34 -19.74 2.78 1.69
N LYS A 35 -20.61 2.99 0.70
CA LYS A 35 -21.88 3.72 0.87
C LYS A 35 -22.80 3.03 1.88
N ARG A 36 -22.95 1.70 1.79
CA ARG A 36 -23.77 0.92 2.72
C ARG A 36 -23.24 0.97 4.16
N LYS A 37 -21.92 1.05 4.33
CA LYS A 37 -21.26 1.17 5.65
C LYS A 37 -21.18 2.61 6.15
N GLY A 38 -21.57 3.60 5.35
CA GLY A 38 -21.57 5.00 5.76
C GLY A 38 -20.19 5.64 5.78
N CYS A 39 -19.23 5.19 4.96
CA CYS A 39 -17.85 5.72 4.95
C CYS A 39 -17.72 7.14 4.36
N GLY A 40 -18.81 7.86 4.14
CA GLY A 40 -18.81 9.22 3.60
C GLY A 40 -18.38 9.31 2.13
N LYS A 41 -17.70 10.42 1.78
CA LYS A 41 -17.20 10.66 0.41
C LYS A 41 -15.94 9.84 0.17
N VAL A 42 -15.95 9.06 -0.90
CA VAL A 42 -14.84 8.19 -1.29
C VAL A 42 -14.22 8.68 -2.59
N GLY A 43 -12.92 8.98 -2.57
CA GLY A 43 -12.11 9.19 -3.76
C GLY A 43 -11.59 7.85 -4.29
N VAL A 44 -11.51 7.68 -5.61
CA VAL A 44 -11.00 6.47 -6.23
C VAL A 44 -10.00 6.82 -7.32
N VAL A 45 -8.82 6.22 -7.26
CA VAL A 45 -7.83 6.25 -8.34
C VAL A 45 -7.57 4.82 -8.79
N HIS A 46 -7.67 4.60 -10.10
CA HIS A 46 -7.33 3.32 -10.74
C HIS A 46 -5.90 3.41 -11.24
N GLY A 47 -5.00 2.61 -10.66
CA GLY A 47 -3.63 2.47 -11.11
C GLY A 47 -3.38 1.16 -11.85
N GLU A 48 -2.13 0.95 -12.29
CA GLU A 48 -1.71 -0.28 -12.97
C GLU A 48 -1.75 -1.49 -12.02
N GLY A 49 -2.87 -2.20 -12.00
CA GLY A 49 -3.06 -3.42 -11.20
C GLY A 49 -3.40 -3.18 -9.73
N ARG A 50 -3.72 -1.94 -9.34
CA ARG A 50 -4.15 -1.57 -7.97
C ARG A 50 -5.28 -0.54 -8.02
N ILE A 51 -6.16 -0.59 -7.03
CA ILE A 51 -7.17 0.44 -6.80
C ILE A 51 -6.80 1.16 -5.51
N PHE A 52 -6.81 2.49 -5.55
CA PHE A 52 -6.53 3.36 -4.41
C PHE A 52 -7.82 4.05 -3.98
N LEU A 53 -8.18 3.92 -2.70
CA LEU A 53 -9.34 4.59 -2.12
C LEU A 53 -8.90 5.65 -1.12
N TYR A 54 -9.53 6.82 -1.20
CA TYR A 54 -9.29 7.96 -0.34
C TYR A 54 -10.54 8.31 0.47
N GLY A 55 -10.38 8.65 1.74
CA GLY A 55 -11.47 8.94 2.67
C GLY A 55 -11.16 8.40 4.06
N ASP A 56 -12.18 7.96 4.79
CA ASP A 56 -12.02 7.25 6.06
C ASP A 56 -11.43 5.86 5.82
N VAL A 57 -10.11 5.73 5.92
CA VAL A 57 -9.37 4.50 5.63
C VAL A 57 -9.78 3.34 6.53
N ASP A 58 -10.14 3.59 7.78
CA ASP A 58 -10.54 2.53 8.71
C ASP A 58 -11.92 1.97 8.34
N CYS A 59 -12.86 2.84 7.97
CA CYS A 59 -14.15 2.41 7.43
C CYS A 59 -13.98 1.69 6.09
N LEU A 60 -13.18 2.27 5.18
CA LEU A 60 -12.94 1.73 3.85
C LEU A 60 -12.26 0.36 3.91
N ALA A 61 -11.32 0.15 4.83
CA ALA A 61 -10.69 -1.15 5.04
C ALA A 61 -11.75 -2.20 5.40
N LYS A 62 -12.58 -1.91 6.40
CA LYS A 62 -13.66 -2.80 6.86
C LYS A 62 -14.73 -3.05 5.78
N SER A 63 -15.07 -2.03 4.98
CA SER A 63 -16.05 -2.20 3.90
C SER A 63 -15.50 -3.02 2.73
N SER A 64 -14.21 -2.85 2.42
CA SER A 64 -13.57 -3.46 1.26
C SER A 64 -13.24 -4.93 1.46
N THR A 65 -12.95 -5.38 2.69
CA THR A 65 -12.68 -6.82 2.97
C THR A 65 -13.88 -7.72 2.74
N MET A 66 -15.11 -7.18 2.72
CA MET A 66 -16.34 -7.94 2.42
C MET A 66 -16.66 -8.03 0.93
N VAL A 67 -15.89 -7.37 0.05
CA VAL A 67 -16.17 -7.30 -1.38
C VAL A 67 -15.45 -8.43 -2.11
N PHE A 68 -16.21 -9.32 -2.77
CA PHE A 68 -15.64 -10.36 -3.61
C PHE A 68 -14.76 -9.78 -4.72
N GLY A 69 -13.63 -10.44 -4.97
CA GLY A 69 -12.60 -9.98 -5.90
C GLY A 69 -11.47 -9.19 -5.23
N VAL A 70 -11.67 -8.69 -4.00
CA VAL A 70 -10.59 -8.14 -3.17
C VAL A 70 -9.74 -9.29 -2.63
N LYS A 71 -8.44 -9.28 -2.94
CA LYS A 71 -7.44 -10.21 -2.40
C LYS A 71 -6.95 -9.75 -1.03
N SER A 72 -6.62 -8.47 -0.93
CA SER A 72 -6.15 -7.85 0.31
C SER A 72 -6.33 -6.35 0.26
N VAL A 73 -6.36 -5.73 1.44
CA VAL A 73 -6.31 -4.28 1.59
C VAL A 73 -5.12 -3.91 2.47
N SER A 74 -4.52 -2.75 2.21
CA SER A 74 -3.46 -2.20 3.06
C SER A 74 -3.69 -0.72 3.24
N PRO A 75 -3.95 -0.25 4.47
CA PRO A 75 -3.75 1.15 4.82
C PRO A 75 -2.31 1.57 4.51
N ALA A 76 -2.14 2.75 3.93
CA ALA A 76 -0.84 3.29 3.59
C ALA A 76 -0.82 4.81 3.71
N GLU A 77 0.38 5.36 3.82
CA GLU A 77 0.64 6.78 3.67
C GLU A 77 1.17 7.05 2.27
N GLU A 78 0.45 7.89 1.52
CA GLU A 78 0.91 8.45 0.26
C GLU A 78 1.76 9.69 0.52
N LEU A 79 2.96 9.71 -0.07
CA LEU A 79 3.96 10.74 0.12
C LEU A 79 4.48 11.21 -1.24
N GLU A 80 4.65 12.51 -1.39
CA GLU A 80 5.46 13.08 -2.46
C GLU A 80 6.92 13.09 -2.01
N PHE A 81 7.84 12.83 -2.94
CA PHE A 81 9.27 12.83 -2.67
C PHE A 81 10.03 13.37 -3.88
N THR A 82 11.16 14.01 -3.63
CA THR A 82 12.10 14.46 -4.67
C THR A 82 13.43 13.71 -4.64
N SER A 83 13.73 13.00 -3.55
CA SER A 83 14.97 12.27 -3.36
C SER A 83 14.77 10.97 -2.56
N LEU A 84 15.75 10.07 -2.69
CA LEU A 84 15.83 8.85 -1.89
C LEU A 84 15.91 9.14 -0.38
N ASP A 85 16.64 10.18 0.01
CA ASP A 85 16.82 10.53 1.42
C ASP A 85 15.51 10.99 2.06
N GLN A 86 14.67 11.73 1.33
CA GLN A 86 13.34 12.11 1.80
C GLN A 86 12.43 10.90 2.03
N ILE A 87 12.51 9.87 1.17
CA ILE A 87 11.78 8.61 1.38
C ILE A 87 12.25 7.97 2.69
N ALA A 88 13.56 7.91 2.90
CA ALA A 88 14.16 7.27 4.07
C ALA A 88 13.84 8.02 5.37
N GLU A 89 13.89 9.34 5.36
CA GLU A 89 13.50 10.20 6.48
C GLU A 89 12.02 10.01 6.85
N LYS A 90 11.12 10.03 5.87
CA LYS A 90 9.68 9.83 6.12
C LYS A 90 9.36 8.42 6.60
N ALA A 91 10.06 7.40 6.07
CA ALA A 91 9.92 6.04 6.57
C ALA A 91 10.38 5.92 8.03
N GLU A 92 11.48 6.57 8.42
CA GLU A 92 11.94 6.63 9.80
C GLU A 92 10.91 7.28 10.73
N GLU A 93 10.35 8.43 10.34
CA GLU A 93 9.31 9.12 11.12
C GLU A 93 8.09 8.23 11.38
N LEU A 94 7.64 7.47 10.37
CA LEU A 94 6.44 6.64 10.45
C LEU A 94 6.66 5.34 11.23
N TRP A 95 7.84 4.72 11.12
CA TRP A 95 8.04 3.34 11.57
C TRP A 95 8.96 3.18 12.78
N ARG A 96 9.71 4.23 13.19
CA ARG A 96 10.69 4.12 14.30
C ARG A 96 10.11 3.55 15.59
N GLU A 97 8.88 3.90 15.95
CA GLU A 97 8.24 3.41 17.17
C GLU A 97 7.79 1.95 17.01
N GLU A 98 7.27 1.57 15.83
CA GLU A 98 6.78 0.22 15.57
C GLU A 98 7.91 -0.81 15.55
N VAL A 99 9.10 -0.44 15.05
CA VAL A 99 10.26 -1.34 14.97
C VAL A 99 11.08 -1.40 16.27
N LYS A 100 10.77 -0.53 17.24
CA LYS A 100 11.59 -0.37 18.45
C LYS A 100 11.68 -1.68 19.25
N GLY A 101 12.90 -2.21 19.39
CA GLY A 101 13.16 -3.48 20.09
C GLY A 101 12.72 -4.75 19.34
N ARG A 102 12.17 -4.61 18.12
CA ARG A 102 11.64 -5.71 17.31
C ARG A 102 12.54 -6.01 16.11
N SER A 103 12.35 -7.18 15.54
CA SER A 103 12.94 -7.52 14.24
C SER A 103 12.09 -6.99 13.09
N PHE A 104 12.74 -6.48 12.03
CA PHE A 104 12.04 -5.91 10.89
C PHE A 104 12.70 -6.23 9.54
N ALA A 105 11.92 -6.10 8.45
CA ALA A 105 12.41 -6.12 7.08
C ALA A 105 11.78 -4.97 6.28
N VAL A 106 12.53 -4.40 5.33
CA VAL A 106 11.99 -3.36 4.43
C VAL A 106 11.69 -3.97 3.07
N ARG A 107 10.41 -4.07 2.71
CA ARG A 107 9.96 -4.70 1.45
C ARG A 107 9.56 -3.66 0.40
N VAL A 108 10.50 -3.29 -0.47
CA VAL A 108 10.26 -2.26 -1.48
C VAL A 108 9.76 -2.85 -2.80
N ARG A 109 8.68 -2.27 -3.34
CA ARG A 109 8.24 -2.50 -4.72
C ARG A 109 8.17 -1.18 -5.47
N ARG A 110 8.91 -1.09 -6.56
CA ARG A 110 8.97 0.09 -7.43
C ARG A 110 8.05 -0.07 -8.63
N LEU A 111 7.33 0.99 -8.99
CA LEU A 111 6.58 1.12 -10.24
C LEU A 111 7.11 2.34 -11.00
N GLY A 112 7.26 2.24 -12.31
CA GLY A 112 7.87 3.29 -13.14
C GLY A 112 9.39 3.33 -13.09
N GLN A 113 9.99 4.37 -13.69
CA GLN A 113 11.43 4.57 -13.75
C GLN A 113 11.88 5.59 -12.70
N HIS A 114 12.94 5.25 -11.96
CA HIS A 114 13.53 6.09 -10.92
C HIS A 114 15.06 5.96 -10.99
N PRO A 115 15.82 6.96 -10.53
CA PRO A 115 17.29 6.92 -10.54
C PRO A 115 17.90 5.96 -9.50
N PHE A 116 17.06 5.22 -8.75
CA PHE A 116 17.47 4.26 -7.72
C PHE A 116 16.70 2.93 -7.88
N SER A 117 17.31 1.86 -7.40
CA SER A 117 16.73 0.52 -7.35
C SER A 117 15.87 0.31 -6.09
N SER A 118 15.07 -0.76 -6.07
CA SER A 118 14.34 -1.15 -4.86
C SER A 118 15.29 -1.51 -3.70
N ILE A 119 16.48 -2.01 -4.02
CA ILE A 119 17.51 -2.38 -3.03
C ILE A 119 18.07 -1.12 -2.39
N ASP A 120 18.39 -0.09 -3.18
CA ASP A 120 18.89 1.20 -2.66
C ASP A 120 17.88 1.85 -1.70
N VAL A 121 16.58 1.75 -2.01
CA VAL A 121 15.51 2.23 -1.13
C VAL A 121 15.43 1.41 0.17
N ALA A 122 15.51 0.08 0.08
CA ALA A 122 15.47 -0.78 1.25
C ALA A 122 16.68 -0.54 2.17
N ASP A 123 17.87 -0.37 1.59
CA ASP A 123 19.11 -0.09 2.29
C ASP A 123 19.09 1.28 2.98
N ALA A 124 18.65 2.33 2.29
CA ALA A 124 18.54 3.67 2.85
C ALA A 124 17.57 3.74 4.04
N ILE A 125 16.39 3.10 3.92
CA ILE A 125 15.42 3.02 5.02
C ILE A 125 15.97 2.15 6.16
N GLY A 126 16.51 0.98 5.84
CA GLY A 126 17.03 0.01 6.81
C GLY A 126 18.17 0.60 7.65
N SER A 127 19.09 1.32 7.01
CA SER A 127 20.22 2.02 7.66
C SER A 127 19.78 3.05 8.70
N ARG A 128 18.59 3.65 8.54
CA ARG A 128 18.01 4.56 9.53
C ARG A 128 17.30 3.78 10.65
N LEU A 129 16.49 2.79 10.29
CA LEU A 129 15.66 2.04 11.24
C LEU A 129 16.45 1.07 12.14
N VAL A 130 17.62 0.61 11.72
CA VAL A 130 18.47 -0.32 12.51
C VAL A 130 18.96 0.27 13.84
N LYS A 131 18.85 1.59 14.02
CA LYS A 131 19.11 2.27 15.31
C LYS A 131 18.07 1.93 16.37
N TYR A 132 16.87 1.51 15.96
CA TYR A 132 15.72 1.26 16.84
C TYR A 132 15.36 -0.23 16.93
N GLY A 133 15.62 -1.01 15.89
CA GLY A 133 15.32 -2.44 15.81
C GLY A 133 16.43 -3.26 15.16
N ARG A 134 16.20 -4.57 14.96
CA ARG A 134 17.16 -5.47 14.32
C ARG A 134 16.65 -5.94 12.95
N VAL A 135 17.52 -6.00 11.94
CA VAL A 135 17.11 -6.50 10.62
C VAL A 135 16.98 -8.03 10.66
N ASN A 136 15.86 -8.57 10.18
CA ASN A 136 15.66 -9.99 9.91
C ASN A 136 14.90 -10.16 8.59
N LEU A 137 15.58 -10.63 7.54
CA LEU A 137 14.98 -10.74 6.21
C LEU A 137 14.13 -11.99 6.01
N ASP A 138 14.25 -12.98 6.91
CA ASP A 138 13.60 -14.29 6.78
C ASP A 138 12.30 -14.36 7.58
N SER A 139 12.30 -13.88 8.82
CA SER A 139 11.14 -13.93 9.72
C SER A 139 11.06 -12.68 10.61
N PRO A 140 10.75 -11.51 10.01
CA PRO A 140 10.60 -10.27 10.76
C PRO A 140 9.31 -10.24 11.59
N GLU A 141 9.32 -9.49 12.69
CA GLU A 141 8.12 -9.14 13.45
C GLU A 141 7.34 -7.97 12.85
N VAL A 142 7.98 -7.20 11.95
CA VAL A 142 7.42 -6.02 11.25
C VAL A 142 7.95 -5.98 9.79
N GLU A 143 7.09 -5.84 8.79
CA GLU A 143 7.50 -5.65 7.37
C GLU A 143 6.59 -4.73 6.56
#